data_AF-A0A6J1NY40-F1
#
_entry.id   AF-A0A6J1NY40-F1
#
_cell.length_a   1.000
_cell.length_b   1.000
_cell.length_c   1.000
_cell.angle_alpha   90.00
_cell.angle_beta   90.00
_cell.angle_gamma   90.00
#
_symmetry.space_group_name_H-M   'P 1'
#
loop_
_entity.id
_entity.type
_entity.pdbx_description
1 polymer ?
#
loop_
_entity_poly.entity_id
_entity_poly.type
_entity_poly.pdbx_seq_one_letter_code
_entity_poly.pdbx_strand_id
1 'polypeptide(L)'
;MPYRRRFSAKMPDFDDEVTVVDVYDLASDIGKECEIIIEKYGPEAVTALLPKVINALELLENLAVRNEKENQALHELTAKISQLENDKIEKAEYRQRFEKEIEAIEEQWRTESAELVTAVARLQDENKRLRRTVNSPADGEFWKCTSAPPSPAREHDQEVLSRLSSTAEKQRSTLRHQELQLQEKQQLIDSLTSQVEKLAQVSRDLRRKHKQLQNQMRLVCEERTELSAIVHSQQRDITALQQSDANNKKCTSCGVAIPEGGDDEDQSFKPTFSVREMRAILHERNELKFKLNRAEEQLQALQAEPLPDSSSDTSPSMSTAAAEEDEAPVQGPLPAEPDDAPWKRNSGIRKFFRKLFAESDITVGGFSRRPMSAHGKGAAHAGPASAPA
;
A
#
# COMPACT_ATOMS: atom_id res chain seq x y z
N MET A 1 -0.64 34.22 -14.35
CA MET A 1 -1.76 33.52 -13.69
C MET A 1 -1.18 32.46 -12.75
N PRO A 2 -1.25 32.62 -11.42
CA PRO A 2 -0.72 31.61 -10.51
C PRO A 2 -1.68 30.44 -10.41
N TYR A 3 -1.18 29.23 -10.63
CA TYR A 3 -1.93 28.00 -10.40
C TYR A 3 -2.27 27.90 -8.91
N ARG A 4 -3.56 28.08 -8.58
CA ARG A 4 -4.10 27.84 -7.25
C ARG A 4 -3.86 26.36 -6.93
N ARG A 5 -2.94 26.08 -6.02
CA ARG A 5 -2.78 24.77 -5.38
C ARG A 5 -4.14 24.39 -4.79
N ARG A 6 -4.83 23.42 -5.40
CA ARG A 6 -6.00 22.79 -4.76
C ARG A 6 -5.46 22.12 -3.51
N PHE A 7 -5.86 22.64 -2.35
CA PHE A 7 -5.73 21.93 -1.10
C PHE A 7 -6.38 20.56 -1.31
N SER A 8 -5.59 19.50 -1.19
CA SER A 8 -6.12 18.15 -1.01
C SER A 8 -6.86 18.19 0.32
N ALA A 9 -8.17 18.35 0.26
CA ALA A 9 -9.02 18.07 1.39
C ALA A 9 -8.77 16.59 1.71
N LYS A 10 -8.19 16.32 2.88
CA LYS A 10 -8.30 15.00 3.49
C LYS A 10 -9.78 14.67 3.49
N MET A 11 -10.17 13.74 2.62
CA MET A 11 -11.45 13.07 2.74
C MET A 11 -11.43 12.48 4.16
N PRO A 12 -12.40 12.81 5.02
CA PRO A 12 -12.52 12.12 6.30
C PRO A 12 -12.59 10.63 5.98
N ASP A 13 -11.76 9.83 6.65
CA ASP A 13 -11.91 8.38 6.66
C ASP A 13 -13.37 8.10 7.07
N PHE A 14 -14.19 7.69 6.10
CA PHE A 14 -15.51 7.15 6.36
C PHE A 14 -15.25 5.75 6.91
N ASP A 15 -14.94 5.67 8.20
CA ASP A 15 -14.66 4.41 8.91
C ASP A 15 -15.89 3.49 9.07
N ASP A 16 -17.03 3.82 8.43
CA ASP A 16 -18.25 3.00 8.42
C ASP A 16 -18.76 2.83 6.97
N GLU A 17 -17.94 2.26 6.08
CA GLU A 17 -18.44 1.78 4.80
C GLU A 17 -19.22 0.49 5.01
N VAL A 18 -20.55 0.58 4.94
CA VAL A 18 -21.45 -0.58 5.02
C VAL A 18 -21.13 -1.53 3.86
N THR A 19 -20.51 -2.65 4.20
CA THR A 19 -20.16 -3.73 3.26
C THR A 19 -21.35 -4.64 3.03
N VAL A 20 -21.25 -5.46 1.99
CA VAL A 20 -22.26 -6.50 1.73
C VAL A 20 -22.39 -7.44 2.94
N VAL A 21 -21.28 -7.75 3.61
CA VAL A 21 -21.26 -8.63 4.80
C VAL A 21 -22.10 -8.03 5.94
N ASP A 22 -21.95 -6.73 6.20
CA ASP A 22 -22.71 -6.04 7.25
C ASP A 22 -24.23 -6.08 6.99
N VAL A 23 -24.63 -6.05 5.71
CA VAL A 23 -26.05 -6.19 5.32
C VAL A 23 -26.58 -7.61 5.60
N TYR A 24 -25.76 -8.65 5.43
CA TYR A 24 -26.14 -10.03 5.76
C TYR A 24 -26.19 -10.28 7.26
N ASP A 25 -25.27 -9.70 8.03
CA ASP A 25 -25.29 -9.79 9.50
C ASP A 25 -26.53 -9.08 10.07
N LEU A 26 -26.82 -7.87 9.57
CA LEU A 26 -28.04 -7.15 9.93
C LEU A 26 -29.31 -7.92 9.52
N ALA A 27 -29.33 -8.54 8.34
CA ALA A 27 -30.43 -9.38 7.90
C ALA A 27 -30.63 -10.61 8.81
N SER A 28 -29.54 -11.19 9.31
CA SER A 28 -29.56 -12.33 10.24
C SER A 28 -30.18 -11.93 11.58
N ASP A 29 -29.77 -10.80 12.15
CA ASP A 29 -30.31 -10.33 13.41
C ASP A 29 -31.78 -9.92 13.29
N ILE A 30 -32.15 -9.23 12.20
CA ILE A 30 -33.56 -8.93 11.90
C ILE A 30 -34.37 -10.23 11.72
N GLY A 31 -33.79 -11.25 11.10
CA GLY A 31 -34.39 -12.58 10.94
C GLY A 31 -34.73 -13.25 12.28
N LYS A 32 -33.77 -13.27 13.22
CA LYS A 32 -33.97 -13.83 14.59
C LYS A 32 -35.06 -13.08 15.35
N GLU A 33 -35.09 -11.75 15.26
CA GLU A 33 -36.14 -10.96 15.92
C GLU A 33 -37.53 -11.24 15.30
N CYS A 34 -37.60 -11.42 13.98
CA CYS A 34 -38.84 -11.80 13.32
C CYS A 34 -39.29 -13.23 13.71
N GLU A 35 -38.36 -14.16 13.90
CA GLU A 35 -38.63 -15.51 14.41
C GLU A 35 -39.24 -15.49 15.82
N ILE A 36 -38.68 -14.70 16.75
CA ILE A 36 -39.24 -14.52 18.09
C ILE A 36 -40.68 -13.97 18.04
N ILE A 37 -40.97 -13.05 17.11
CA ILE A 37 -42.31 -12.50 16.91
C ILE A 37 -43.27 -13.58 16.38
N ILE A 38 -42.82 -14.39 15.42
CA ILE A 38 -43.59 -15.52 14.87
C ILE A 38 -43.94 -16.51 15.97
N GLU A 39 -42.98 -16.90 16.81
CA GLU A 39 -43.18 -17.84 17.90
C GLU A 39 -44.23 -17.37 18.91
N LYS A 40 -44.26 -16.06 19.21
CA LYS A 40 -45.16 -15.50 20.24
C LYS A 40 -46.53 -15.09 19.72
N TYR A 41 -46.61 -14.57 18.50
CA TYR A 41 -47.83 -13.93 17.96
C TYR A 41 -48.36 -14.61 16.70
N GLY A 42 -47.71 -15.68 16.25
CA GLY A 42 -48.04 -16.36 15.00
C GLY A 42 -47.49 -15.64 13.77
N PRO A 43 -47.45 -16.33 12.61
CA PRO A 43 -46.82 -15.81 11.40
C PRO A 43 -47.52 -14.58 10.81
N GLU A 44 -48.83 -14.46 11.01
CA GLU A 44 -49.65 -13.34 10.50
C GLU A 44 -49.19 -11.96 11.00
N ALA A 45 -48.52 -11.91 12.16
CA ALA A 45 -47.98 -10.67 12.71
C ALA A 45 -46.88 -10.05 11.81
N VAL A 46 -46.17 -10.87 11.04
CA VAL A 46 -44.99 -10.45 10.24
C VAL A 46 -45.18 -10.63 8.73
N THR A 47 -46.21 -11.37 8.29
CA THR A 47 -46.49 -11.66 6.87
C THR A 47 -46.48 -10.42 5.97
N ALA A 48 -47.06 -9.30 6.41
CA ALA A 48 -47.12 -8.05 5.63
C ALA A 48 -45.85 -7.17 5.78
N LEU A 49 -45.06 -7.38 6.84
CA LEU A 49 -43.87 -6.60 7.16
C LEU A 49 -42.62 -7.17 6.48
N LEU A 50 -42.44 -8.49 6.53
CA LEU A 50 -41.30 -9.22 5.96
C LEU A 50 -40.97 -8.82 4.51
N PRO A 51 -41.94 -8.73 3.58
CA PRO A 51 -41.65 -8.32 2.20
C PRO A 51 -41.06 -6.91 2.09
N LYS A 52 -41.45 -5.99 2.98
CA LYS A 52 -40.95 -4.61 3.00
C LYS A 52 -39.53 -4.55 3.58
N VAL A 53 -39.28 -5.31 4.64
CA VAL A 53 -37.96 -5.47 5.27
C VAL A 53 -36.98 -6.07 4.26
N ILE A 54 -37.37 -7.16 3.60
CA ILE A 54 -36.61 -7.79 2.52
C ILE A 54 -36.29 -6.74 1.45
N ASN A 55 -37.28 -6.03 0.91
CA ASN A 55 -37.05 -5.03 -0.14
C ASN A 55 -36.09 -3.89 0.29
N ALA A 56 -36.13 -3.47 1.56
CA ALA A 56 -35.19 -2.49 2.09
C ALA A 56 -33.76 -3.05 2.19
N LEU A 57 -33.60 -4.28 2.66
CA LEU A 57 -32.31 -4.97 2.74
C LEU A 57 -31.74 -5.27 1.34
N GLU A 58 -32.57 -5.61 0.36
CA GLU A 58 -32.13 -5.74 -1.05
C GLU A 58 -31.62 -4.43 -1.62
N LEU A 59 -32.30 -3.30 -1.32
CA LEU A 59 -31.83 -1.98 -1.75
C LEU A 59 -30.49 -1.65 -1.09
N LEU A 60 -30.34 -1.96 0.19
CA LEU A 60 -29.11 -1.74 0.94
C LEU A 60 -27.96 -2.60 0.41
N GLU A 61 -28.19 -3.88 0.11
CA GLU A 61 -27.20 -4.76 -0.53
C GLU A 61 -26.74 -4.19 -1.87
N ASN A 62 -27.68 -3.71 -2.69
CA ASN A 62 -27.33 -3.09 -3.98
C ASN A 62 -26.52 -1.80 -3.83
N LEU A 63 -26.75 -1.02 -2.76
CA LEU A 63 -25.94 0.15 -2.44
C LEU A 63 -24.55 -0.25 -1.95
N ALA A 64 -24.46 -1.25 -1.07
CA ALA A 64 -23.18 -1.79 -0.56
C ALA A 64 -22.32 -2.37 -1.69
N VAL A 65 -22.89 -3.21 -2.57
CA VAL A 65 -22.18 -3.77 -3.74
C VAL A 65 -21.69 -2.66 -4.68
N ARG A 66 -22.48 -1.60 -4.87
CA ARG A 66 -22.08 -0.47 -5.73
C ARG A 66 -20.95 0.32 -5.09
N ASN A 67 -21.05 0.57 -3.79
CA ASN A 67 -20.05 1.28 -3.02
C ASN A 67 -18.71 0.52 -3.03
N GLU A 68 -18.70 -0.80 -2.80
CA GLU A 68 -17.51 -1.64 -2.91
C GLU A 68 -16.86 -1.54 -4.31
N LYS A 69 -17.66 -1.57 -5.37
CA LYS A 69 -17.14 -1.42 -6.76
C LYS A 69 -16.55 -0.04 -7.02
N GLU A 70 -17.23 1.01 -6.58
CA GLU A 70 -16.78 2.39 -6.72
C GLU A 70 -15.47 2.61 -5.94
N ASN A 71 -15.39 2.06 -4.72
CA ASN A 71 -14.18 2.10 -3.91
C ASN A 71 -13.04 1.30 -4.52
N GLN A 72 -13.31 0.13 -5.08
CA GLN A 72 -12.29 -0.63 -5.79
C GLN A 72 -11.75 0.16 -7.00
N ALA A 73 -12.63 0.80 -7.78
CA ALA A 73 -12.22 1.67 -8.89
C ALA A 73 -11.42 2.90 -8.41
N LEU A 74 -11.80 3.51 -7.27
CA LEU A 74 -11.05 4.60 -6.66
C LEU A 74 -9.66 4.16 -6.21
N HIS A 75 -9.53 2.97 -5.61
CA HIS A 75 -8.25 2.40 -5.22
C HIS A 75 -7.37 2.12 -6.44
N GLU A 76 -7.92 1.54 -7.50
CA GLU A 76 -7.21 1.29 -8.76
C GLU A 76 -6.72 2.60 -9.41
N LEU A 77 -7.58 3.61 -9.48
CA LEU A 77 -7.22 4.93 -10.02
C LEU A 77 -6.14 5.61 -9.16
N THR A 78 -6.27 5.53 -7.84
CA THR A 78 -5.27 6.10 -6.91
C THR A 78 -3.91 5.40 -7.06
N ALA A 79 -3.92 4.06 -7.17
CA ALA A 79 -2.71 3.28 -7.45
C ALA A 79 -2.11 3.67 -8.81
N LYS A 80 -2.95 3.88 -9.84
CA LYS A 80 -2.48 4.28 -11.16
C LYS A 80 -1.89 5.69 -11.18
N ILE A 81 -2.48 6.63 -10.44
CA ILE A 81 -1.94 7.99 -10.26
C ILE A 81 -0.57 7.90 -9.58
N SER A 82 -0.46 7.18 -8.47
CA SER A 82 0.80 6.98 -7.75
C SER A 82 1.89 6.38 -8.66
N GLN A 83 1.54 5.37 -9.46
CA GLN A 83 2.44 4.80 -10.45
C GLN A 83 2.92 5.85 -11.48
N LEU A 84 2.00 6.61 -12.07
CA LEU A 84 2.35 7.62 -13.08
C LEU A 84 3.16 8.79 -12.50
N GLU A 85 2.92 9.16 -11.25
CA GLU A 85 3.72 10.16 -10.53
C GLU A 85 5.16 9.68 -10.33
N ASN A 86 5.34 8.42 -9.92
CA ASN A 86 6.67 7.81 -9.80
C ASN A 86 7.38 7.74 -11.17
N ASP A 87 6.71 7.23 -12.22
CA ASP A 87 7.27 7.19 -13.58
C ASP A 87 7.69 8.58 -14.06
N LYS A 88 6.91 9.61 -13.73
CA LYS A 88 7.22 11.00 -14.09
C LYS A 88 8.46 11.51 -13.37
N ILE A 89 8.60 11.19 -12.07
CA ILE A 89 9.78 11.54 -11.27
C ILE A 89 11.01 10.82 -11.82
N GLU A 90 10.94 9.51 -12.02
CA GLU A 90 12.04 8.72 -12.57
C GLU A 90 12.49 9.26 -13.92
N LYS A 91 11.56 9.52 -14.86
CA LYS A 91 11.90 10.11 -16.16
C LYS A 91 12.54 11.50 -16.04
N ALA A 92 12.15 12.29 -15.04
CA ALA A 92 12.77 13.59 -14.79
C ALA A 92 14.20 13.43 -14.23
N GLU A 93 14.41 12.48 -13.33
CA GLU A 93 15.74 12.16 -12.80
C GLU A 93 16.67 11.62 -13.89
N TYR A 94 16.17 10.72 -14.75
CA TYR A 94 16.95 10.24 -15.90
C TYR A 94 17.37 11.39 -16.80
N ARG A 95 16.44 12.28 -17.19
CA ARG A 95 16.78 13.47 -17.99
C ARG A 95 17.82 14.35 -17.30
N GLN A 96 17.68 14.59 -16.01
CA GLN A 96 18.64 15.40 -15.25
C GLN A 96 20.03 14.75 -15.20
N ARG A 97 20.11 13.41 -15.09
CA ARG A 97 21.39 12.69 -15.12
C ARG A 97 22.05 12.82 -16.49
N PHE A 98 21.29 12.61 -17.57
CA PHE A 98 21.79 12.78 -18.93
C PHE A 98 22.26 14.22 -19.20
N GLU A 99 21.53 15.23 -18.73
CA GLU A 99 21.93 16.64 -18.85
C GLU A 99 23.26 16.91 -18.14
N LYS A 100 23.42 16.41 -16.90
CA LYS A 100 24.70 16.51 -16.17
C LYS A 100 25.86 15.79 -16.85
N GLU A 101 25.60 14.63 -17.44
CA GLU A 101 26.61 13.90 -18.21
C GLU A 101 27.07 14.69 -19.44
N ILE A 102 26.13 15.33 -20.15
CA ILE A 102 26.45 16.20 -21.29
C ILE A 102 27.26 17.42 -20.81
N GLU A 103 26.82 18.11 -19.77
CA GLU A 103 27.56 19.26 -19.19
C GLU A 103 28.99 18.87 -18.78
N ALA A 104 29.17 17.67 -18.20
CA ALA A 104 30.49 17.16 -17.81
C ALA A 104 31.38 16.90 -19.03
N ILE A 105 30.84 16.32 -20.11
CA ILE A 105 31.57 16.11 -21.37
C ILE A 105 31.96 17.46 -22.00
N GLU A 106 31.06 18.44 -21.99
CA GLU A 106 31.33 19.78 -22.52
C GLU A 106 32.41 20.51 -21.71
N GLU A 107 32.38 20.40 -20.38
CA GLU A 107 33.42 20.94 -19.51
C GLU A 107 34.77 20.27 -19.78
N GLN A 108 34.79 18.94 -19.86
CA GLN A 108 36.00 18.19 -20.18
C GLN A 108 36.58 18.60 -21.53
N TRP A 109 35.74 18.76 -22.55
CA TRP A 109 36.18 19.23 -23.86
C TRP A 109 36.75 20.66 -23.81
N ARG A 110 36.13 21.55 -23.03
CA ARG A 110 36.66 22.91 -22.82
C ARG A 110 38.00 22.90 -22.09
N THR A 111 38.17 22.07 -21.05
CA THR A 111 39.45 21.95 -20.34
C THR A 111 40.55 21.41 -21.23
N GLU A 112 40.28 20.32 -21.97
CA GLU A 112 41.24 19.73 -22.91
C GLU A 112 41.63 20.72 -24.01
N SER A 113 40.66 21.46 -24.56
CA SER A 113 40.92 22.50 -25.57
C SER A 113 41.83 23.61 -25.02
N ALA A 114 41.56 24.09 -23.79
CA ALA A 114 42.38 25.11 -23.13
C ALA A 114 43.80 24.62 -22.83
N GLU A 115 43.96 23.38 -22.40
CA GLU A 115 45.25 22.74 -22.17
C GLU A 115 46.06 22.63 -23.47
N LEU A 116 45.43 22.19 -24.57
CA LEU A 116 46.06 22.11 -25.88
C LEU A 116 46.50 23.50 -26.38
N VAL A 117 45.65 24.52 -26.24
CA VAL A 117 46.03 25.91 -26.58
C VAL A 117 47.23 26.38 -25.77
N THR A 118 47.24 26.09 -24.47
CA THR A 118 48.34 26.44 -23.57
C THR A 118 49.64 25.71 -23.95
N ALA A 119 49.55 24.43 -24.33
CA ALA A 119 50.68 23.65 -24.80
C ALA A 119 51.25 24.21 -26.12
N VAL A 120 50.37 24.56 -27.08
CA VAL A 120 50.77 25.21 -28.34
C VAL A 120 51.47 26.55 -28.07
N ALA A 121 50.94 27.38 -27.17
CA ALA A 121 51.56 28.65 -26.81
C ALA A 121 52.97 28.46 -26.22
N ARG A 122 53.13 27.50 -25.29
CA ARG A 122 54.45 27.15 -24.72
C ARG A 122 55.44 26.69 -25.79
N LEU A 123 55.02 25.81 -26.69
CA LEU A 123 55.85 25.32 -27.79
C LEU A 123 56.22 26.44 -28.79
N GLN A 124 55.31 27.37 -29.04
CA GLN A 124 55.58 28.56 -29.88
C GLN A 124 56.60 29.48 -29.23
N ASP A 125 56.47 29.76 -27.92
CA ASP A 125 57.43 30.56 -27.16
C ASP A 125 58.82 29.91 -27.13
N GLU A 126 58.89 28.60 -26.94
CA GLU A 126 60.14 27.86 -26.99
C GLU A 126 60.77 27.87 -28.39
N ASN A 127 59.98 27.66 -29.45
CA ASN A 127 60.45 27.80 -30.83
C ASN A 127 61.01 29.20 -31.10
N LYS A 128 60.32 30.24 -30.63
CA LYS A 128 60.75 31.63 -30.78
C LYS A 128 62.04 31.89 -30.01
N ARG A 129 62.18 31.35 -28.80
CA ARG A 129 63.40 31.41 -27.98
C ARG A 129 64.56 30.73 -28.67
N LEU A 130 64.38 29.49 -29.14
CA LEU A 130 65.41 28.74 -29.87
C LEU A 130 65.83 29.45 -31.16
N ARG A 131 64.88 29.98 -31.93
CA ARG A 131 65.17 30.80 -33.12
C ARG A 131 65.99 32.04 -32.79
N ARG A 132 65.72 32.71 -31.66
CA ARG A 132 66.55 33.84 -31.20
C ARG A 132 67.95 33.39 -30.80
N THR A 133 68.09 32.27 -30.10
CA THR A 133 69.41 31.72 -29.72
C THR A 133 70.23 31.31 -30.95
N VAL A 134 69.59 30.73 -31.97
CA VAL A 134 70.24 30.35 -33.24
C VAL A 134 70.58 31.58 -34.09
N ASN A 135 69.73 32.61 -34.09
CA ASN A 135 69.90 33.80 -34.90
C ASN A 135 70.66 34.93 -34.19
N SER A 136 71.05 34.77 -32.93
CA SER A 136 71.86 35.77 -32.22
C SER A 136 73.28 35.69 -32.75
N PRO A 137 73.79 36.73 -33.43
CA PRO A 137 75.23 36.87 -33.59
C PRO A 137 75.81 37.08 -32.18
N ALA A 138 76.99 36.52 -31.92
CA ALA A 138 77.81 37.10 -30.87
C ALA A 138 78.06 38.58 -31.24
N ASP A 139 77.92 39.47 -30.26
CA ASP A 139 78.40 40.87 -30.21
C ASP A 139 77.32 41.97 -30.08
N GLY A 140 77.36 42.63 -28.92
CA GLY A 140 77.70 44.06 -28.83
C GLY A 140 76.65 45.16 -29.13
N GLU A 141 76.59 46.13 -28.21
CA GLU A 141 76.03 47.51 -28.34
C GLU A 141 74.52 47.64 -28.07
N PHE A 142 74.01 48.17 -26.95
CA PHE A 142 74.32 49.36 -26.11
C PHE A 142 74.15 50.72 -26.83
N TRP A 143 72.93 51.27 -26.67
CA TRP A 143 72.51 52.68 -26.76
C TRP A 143 72.62 53.48 -28.08
N LYS A 144 71.45 53.72 -28.72
CA LYS A 144 71.05 54.96 -29.46
C LYS A 144 69.61 54.73 -29.99
N CYS A 145 68.61 55.61 -29.93
CA CYS A 145 68.55 57.06 -29.99
C CYS A 145 67.31 57.55 -29.22
N THR A 146 67.52 58.45 -28.27
CA THR A 146 66.47 59.33 -27.73
C THR A 146 66.58 60.67 -28.45
N SER A 147 65.42 61.28 -28.78
CA SER A 147 65.19 62.64 -29.29
C SER A 147 65.19 62.85 -30.82
N ALA A 148 63.98 62.93 -31.39
CA ALA A 148 63.67 63.61 -32.66
C ALA A 148 62.46 64.56 -32.45
N PRO A 149 62.30 65.65 -33.24
CA PRO A 149 61.30 66.72 -33.03
C PRO A 149 59.86 66.30 -33.41
N PRO A 150 58.81 67.13 -33.15
CA PRO A 150 57.42 66.75 -33.40
C PRO A 150 57.06 66.83 -34.90
N SER A 151 56.91 65.68 -35.53
CA SER A 151 56.35 65.51 -36.88
C SER A 151 54.82 65.35 -36.80
N PRO A 152 54.04 65.67 -37.84
CA PRO A 152 52.58 65.44 -37.90
C PRO A 152 52.17 63.97 -37.68
N ALA A 153 53.10 63.02 -37.89
CA ALA A 153 52.93 61.63 -37.49
C ALA A 153 52.75 61.44 -35.97
N ARG A 154 53.43 62.25 -35.14
CA ARG A 154 53.30 62.20 -33.66
C ARG A 154 51.94 62.70 -33.17
N GLU A 155 51.33 63.65 -33.86
CA GLU A 155 49.99 64.13 -33.51
C GLU A 155 48.92 63.09 -33.82
N HIS A 156 49.03 62.41 -34.97
CA HIS A 156 48.17 61.28 -35.30
C HIS A 156 48.35 60.12 -34.31
N ASP A 157 49.59 59.77 -33.97
CA ASP A 157 49.89 58.77 -32.96
C ASP A 157 49.34 59.16 -31.57
N GLN A 158 49.41 60.45 -31.20
CA GLN A 158 48.84 60.95 -29.95
C GLN A 158 47.31 60.89 -29.94
N GLU A 159 46.65 61.16 -31.07
CA GLU A 159 45.20 61.00 -31.21
C GLU A 159 44.78 59.52 -31.10
N VAL A 160 45.51 58.62 -31.77
CA VAL A 160 45.28 57.17 -31.69
C VAL A 160 45.48 56.68 -30.26
N LEU A 161 46.56 57.10 -29.58
CA LEU A 161 46.81 56.75 -28.18
C LEU A 161 45.72 57.31 -27.24
N SER A 162 45.22 58.52 -27.49
CA SER A 162 44.11 59.11 -26.72
C SER A 162 42.81 58.32 -26.90
N ARG A 163 42.48 57.93 -28.15
CA ARG A 163 41.32 57.09 -28.45
C ARG A 163 41.45 55.71 -27.80
N LEU A 164 42.62 55.07 -27.91
CA LEU A 164 42.91 53.78 -27.27
C LEU A 164 42.80 53.87 -25.75
N SER A 165 43.34 54.93 -25.13
CA SER A 165 43.21 55.18 -23.70
C SER A 165 41.75 55.38 -23.28
N SER A 166 40.97 56.15 -24.04
CA SER A 166 39.54 56.35 -23.79
C SER A 166 38.75 55.03 -23.90
N THR A 167 39.04 54.20 -24.90
CA THR A 167 38.40 52.88 -25.04
C THR A 167 38.83 51.92 -23.93
N ALA A 168 40.10 51.94 -23.51
CA ALA A 168 40.59 51.12 -22.42
C ALA A 168 39.94 51.52 -21.08
N GLU A 169 39.75 52.82 -20.83
CA GLU A 169 39.05 53.30 -19.63
C GLU A 169 37.56 52.93 -19.65
N LYS A 170 36.89 53.03 -20.81
CA LYS A 170 35.51 52.54 -20.98
C LYS A 170 35.42 51.03 -20.71
N GLN A 171 36.33 50.23 -21.29
CA GLN A 171 36.37 48.79 -21.03
C GLN A 171 36.62 48.47 -19.55
N ARG A 172 37.52 49.18 -18.88
CA ARG A 172 37.73 49.05 -17.42
C ARG A 172 36.46 49.38 -16.62
N SER A 173 35.74 50.44 -17.00
CA SER A 173 34.47 50.80 -16.34
C SER A 173 33.39 49.74 -16.53
N THR A 174 33.27 49.17 -17.73
CA THR A 174 32.34 48.08 -18.04
C THR A 174 32.70 46.82 -17.28
N LEU A 175 33.99 46.45 -17.21
CA LEU A 175 34.46 45.29 -16.45
C LEU A 175 34.11 45.44 -14.96
N ARG A 176 34.36 46.61 -14.37
CA ARG A 176 33.98 46.88 -12.97
C ARG A 176 32.47 46.76 -12.75
N HIS A 177 31.66 47.27 -13.67
CA HIS A 177 30.21 47.15 -13.56
C HIS A 177 29.74 45.69 -13.67
N GLN A 178 30.29 44.93 -14.61
CA GLN A 178 30.02 43.50 -14.76
C GLN A 178 30.45 42.70 -13.52
N GLU A 179 31.59 43.04 -12.91
CA GLU A 179 32.09 42.39 -11.70
C GLU A 179 31.17 42.64 -10.50
N LEU A 180 30.64 43.86 -10.34
CA LEU A 180 29.61 44.15 -9.33
C LEU A 180 28.33 43.36 -9.58
N GLN A 181 27.85 43.28 -10.84
CA GLN A 181 26.67 42.47 -11.17
C GLN A 181 26.89 40.97 -10.90
N LEU A 182 28.10 40.45 -11.19
CA LEU A 182 28.45 39.07 -10.88
C LEU A 182 28.47 38.84 -9.37
N GLN A 183 29.01 39.79 -8.59
CA GLN A 183 29.02 39.71 -7.14
C GLN A 183 27.60 39.71 -6.54
N GLU A 184 26.69 40.56 -7.04
CA GLU A 184 25.28 40.57 -6.64
C GLU A 184 24.59 39.24 -6.97
N LYS A 185 24.81 38.70 -8.17
CA LYS A 185 24.27 37.39 -8.56
C LYS A 185 24.85 36.26 -7.70
N GLN A 186 26.13 36.32 -7.36
CA GLN A 186 26.77 35.34 -6.48
C GLN A 186 26.12 35.35 -5.10
N GLN A 187 25.90 36.53 -4.51
CA GLN A 187 25.21 36.65 -3.22
C GLN A 187 23.78 36.09 -3.25
N LEU A 188 23.05 36.29 -4.36
CA LEU A 188 21.73 35.69 -4.55
C LEU A 188 21.80 34.16 -4.64
N ILE A 189 22.78 33.61 -5.37
CA ILE A 189 23.03 32.17 -5.46
C ILE A 189 23.33 31.61 -4.07
N ASP A 190 24.20 32.25 -3.29
CA ASP A 190 24.55 31.80 -1.94
C ASP A 190 23.32 31.81 -1.00
N SER A 191 22.49 32.86 -1.10
CA SER A 191 21.24 32.96 -0.33
C SER A 191 20.23 31.88 -0.69
N LEU A 192 20.02 31.62 -1.99
CA LEU A 192 19.13 30.56 -2.47
C LEU A 192 19.67 29.18 -2.09
N THR A 193 20.98 28.97 -2.18
CA THR A 193 21.64 27.72 -1.76
C THR A 193 21.38 27.45 -0.27
N SER A 194 21.54 28.45 0.60
CA SER A 194 21.21 28.32 2.03
C SER A 194 19.73 27.99 2.27
N GLN A 195 18.81 28.56 1.47
CA GLN A 195 17.38 28.23 1.57
C GLN A 195 17.09 26.78 1.15
N VAL A 196 17.73 26.30 0.08
CA VAL A 196 17.61 24.91 -0.38
C VAL A 196 18.14 23.95 0.68
N GLU A 197 19.27 24.24 1.32
CA GLU A 197 19.82 23.43 2.41
C GLU A 197 18.88 23.35 3.62
N LYS A 198 18.28 24.49 4.02
CA LYS A 198 17.28 24.54 5.10
C LYS A 198 16.05 23.69 4.76
N LEU A 199 15.53 23.80 3.54
CA LEU A 199 14.41 22.98 3.07
C LEU A 199 14.78 21.49 3.01
N ALA A 200 15.99 21.15 2.59
CA ALA A 200 16.49 19.78 2.59
C ALA A 200 16.59 19.21 4.02
N GLN A 201 17.00 20.02 4.99
CA GLN A 201 17.01 19.64 6.41
C GLN A 201 15.60 19.36 6.93
N VAL A 202 14.66 20.29 6.72
CA VAL A 202 13.24 20.11 7.13
C VAL A 202 12.64 18.87 6.47
N SER A 203 12.95 18.62 5.19
CA SER A 203 12.48 17.44 4.48
C SER A 203 13.03 16.14 5.08
N ARG A 204 14.30 16.12 5.49
CA ARG A 204 14.90 14.98 6.21
C ARG A 204 14.21 14.75 7.56
N ASP A 205 13.93 15.80 8.30
CA ASP A 205 13.28 15.71 9.61
C ASP A 205 11.81 15.26 9.50
N LEU A 206 11.08 15.74 8.49
CA LEU A 206 9.71 15.27 8.20
C LEU A 206 9.69 13.78 7.82
N ARG A 207 10.65 13.31 7.01
CA ARG A 207 10.78 11.87 6.69
C ARG A 207 11.04 11.03 7.94
N ARG A 208 11.90 11.50 8.86
CA ARG A 208 12.16 10.84 10.15
C ARG A 208 10.89 10.78 11.00
N LYS A 209 10.16 11.89 11.13
CA LYS A 209 8.89 11.94 11.88
C LYS A 209 7.82 11.03 11.27
N HIS A 210 7.70 11.01 9.94
CA HIS A 210 6.78 10.12 9.26
C HIS A 210 7.09 8.65 9.55
N LYS A 211 8.37 8.24 9.46
CA LYS A 211 8.80 6.87 9.82
C LYS A 211 8.49 6.54 11.28
N GLN A 212 8.68 7.48 12.20
CA GLN A 212 8.34 7.30 13.61
C GLN A 212 6.83 7.12 13.83
N LEU A 213 5.99 7.93 13.18
CA LEU A 213 4.54 7.80 13.25
C LEU A 213 4.04 6.49 12.62
N GLN A 214 4.61 6.11 11.47
CA GLN A 214 4.31 4.84 10.81
C GLN A 214 4.65 3.63 11.71
N ASN A 215 5.77 3.68 12.42
CA ASN A 215 6.14 2.64 13.38
C ASN A 215 5.18 2.60 14.58
N GLN A 216 4.77 3.75 15.12
CA GLN A 216 3.79 3.82 16.19
C GLN A 216 2.43 3.26 15.75
N MET A 217 1.98 3.60 14.55
CA MET A 217 0.74 3.06 13.98
C MET A 217 0.81 1.53 13.85
N ARG A 218 1.95 0.99 13.40
CA ARG A 218 2.15 -0.46 13.31
C ARG A 218 2.04 -1.14 14.68
N LEU A 219 2.70 -0.59 15.70
CA LEU A 219 2.63 -1.13 17.07
C LEU A 219 1.19 -1.11 17.60
N VAL A 220 0.45 -0.02 17.42
CA VAL A 220 -0.96 0.06 17.83
C VAL A 220 -1.83 -0.96 17.10
N CYS A 221 -1.58 -1.20 15.81
CA CYS A 221 -2.27 -2.25 15.07
C CYS A 221 -1.96 -3.65 15.61
N GLU A 222 -0.69 -3.93 15.94
CA GLU A 222 -0.25 -5.20 16.56
C GLU A 222 -0.96 -5.40 17.91
N GLU A 223 -0.93 -4.40 18.80
CA GLU A 223 -1.63 -4.42 20.10
C GLU A 223 -3.14 -4.65 19.93
N ARG A 224 -3.78 -3.98 18.95
CA ARG A 224 -5.20 -4.20 18.64
C ARG A 224 -5.47 -5.64 18.22
N THR A 225 -4.61 -6.23 17.39
CA THR A 225 -4.77 -7.64 16.97
C THR A 225 -4.58 -8.61 18.12
N GLU A 226 -3.63 -8.37 19.01
CA GLU A 226 -3.41 -9.18 20.22
C GLU A 226 -4.62 -9.12 21.17
N LEU A 227 -5.11 -7.91 21.46
CA LEU A 227 -6.30 -7.72 22.30
C LEU A 227 -7.53 -8.37 21.67
N SER A 228 -7.69 -8.24 20.35
CA SER A 228 -8.79 -8.90 19.63
C SER A 228 -8.70 -10.41 19.76
N ALA A 229 -7.51 -11.01 19.63
CA ALA A 229 -7.32 -12.45 19.81
C ALA A 229 -7.65 -12.91 21.24
N ILE A 230 -7.25 -12.14 22.26
CA ILE A 230 -7.60 -12.41 23.66
C ILE A 230 -9.12 -12.39 23.86
N VAL A 231 -9.81 -11.36 23.35
CA VAL A 231 -11.27 -11.25 23.46
C VAL A 231 -11.97 -12.43 22.78
N HIS A 232 -11.54 -12.82 21.59
CA HIS A 232 -12.11 -13.98 20.89
C HIS A 232 -11.88 -15.30 21.66
N SER A 233 -10.69 -15.49 22.26
CA SER A 233 -10.41 -16.65 23.10
C SER A 233 -11.32 -16.69 24.33
N GLN A 234 -11.47 -15.55 25.03
CA GLN A 234 -12.35 -15.45 26.18
C GLN A 234 -13.82 -15.71 25.82
N GLN A 235 -14.29 -15.20 24.68
CA GLN A 235 -15.65 -15.44 24.20
C GLN A 235 -15.90 -16.93 23.91
N ARG A 236 -14.91 -17.63 23.35
CA ARG A 236 -14.96 -19.09 23.17
C ARG A 236 -15.06 -19.83 24.51
N ASP A 237 -14.25 -19.44 25.49
CA ASP A 237 -14.26 -20.06 26.82
C ASP A 237 -15.61 -19.84 27.54
N ILE A 238 -16.18 -18.64 27.46
CA ILE A 238 -17.52 -18.33 27.98
C ILE A 238 -18.57 -19.21 27.32
N THR A 239 -18.52 -19.35 25.99
CA THR A 239 -19.46 -20.18 25.22
C THR A 239 -19.34 -21.65 25.62
N ALA A 240 -18.11 -22.16 25.79
CA ALA A 240 -17.87 -23.53 26.23
C ALA A 240 -18.40 -23.78 27.66
N LEU A 241 -18.19 -22.83 28.58
CA LEU A 241 -18.73 -22.91 29.94
C LEU A 241 -20.25 -22.90 29.96
N GLN A 242 -20.90 -22.01 29.20
CA GLN A 242 -22.36 -21.96 29.06
C GLN A 242 -22.94 -23.27 28.51
N GLN A 243 -22.27 -23.89 27.52
CA GLN A 243 -22.66 -25.20 27.01
C GLN A 243 -22.52 -26.29 28.07
N SER A 244 -21.44 -26.27 28.85
CA SER A 244 -21.23 -27.24 29.94
C SER A 244 -22.27 -27.09 31.05
N ASP A 245 -22.64 -25.87 31.43
CA ASP A 245 -23.72 -25.59 32.38
C ASP A 245 -25.09 -26.01 31.83
N ALA A 246 -25.36 -25.81 30.53
CA ALA A 246 -26.58 -26.26 29.89
C ALA A 246 -26.66 -27.80 29.84
N ASN A 247 -25.54 -28.48 29.57
CA ASN A 247 -25.48 -29.95 29.62
C ASN A 247 -25.62 -30.48 31.05
N ASN A 248 -25.05 -29.80 32.05
CA ASN A 248 -25.18 -30.18 33.45
C ASN A 248 -26.64 -30.00 33.95
N LYS A 249 -27.34 -28.95 33.50
CA LYS A 249 -28.78 -28.73 33.74
C LYS A 249 -29.69 -29.69 32.95
N LYS A 250 -29.24 -30.23 31.82
CA LYS A 250 -29.94 -31.34 31.14
C LYS A 250 -29.70 -32.67 31.85
N CYS A 251 -28.58 -32.85 32.54
CA CYS A 251 -28.28 -34.06 33.31
C CYS A 251 -29.09 -34.18 34.62
N THR A 252 -29.82 -33.14 35.07
CA THR A 252 -30.81 -33.29 36.15
C THR A 252 -32.07 -34.06 35.72
N SER A 253 -32.23 -34.40 34.44
CA SER A 253 -33.28 -35.30 33.94
C SER A 253 -32.85 -36.77 33.88
N CYS A 254 -31.63 -37.12 34.33
CA CYS A 254 -31.30 -38.49 34.68
C CYS A 254 -32.02 -38.81 36.00
N GLY A 255 -33.29 -39.19 35.88
CA GLY A 255 -34.16 -39.51 36.99
C GLY A 255 -33.56 -40.63 37.84
N VAL A 256 -33.10 -40.27 39.04
CA VAL A 256 -33.04 -41.19 40.16
C VAL A 256 -33.91 -40.59 41.23
N ALA A 257 -35.10 -41.17 41.38
CA ALA A 257 -35.97 -40.94 42.51
C ALA A 257 -35.17 -41.19 43.78
N ILE A 258 -35.26 -40.28 44.75
CA ILE A 258 -34.83 -40.54 46.12
C ILE A 258 -35.83 -41.55 46.69
N PRO A 259 -35.43 -42.79 47.02
CA PRO A 259 -36.25 -43.63 47.88
C PRO A 259 -35.87 -43.31 49.33
N GLU A 260 -36.85 -42.95 50.14
CA GLU A 260 -36.74 -43.14 51.57
C GLU A 260 -36.67 -44.65 51.86
N GLY A 261 -35.71 -45.04 52.70
CA GLY A 261 -35.74 -46.30 53.44
C GLY A 261 -34.61 -47.29 53.11
N GLY A 262 -33.84 -47.63 54.15
CA GLY A 262 -33.18 -48.94 54.27
C GLY A 262 -31.67 -48.94 54.11
N ASP A 263 -30.98 -48.98 55.25
CA ASP A 263 -29.70 -49.62 55.58
C ASP A 263 -28.63 -49.81 54.50
N ASP A 264 -27.49 -49.18 54.80
CA ASP A 264 -26.10 -49.59 54.59
C ASP A 264 -25.56 -49.81 53.16
N GLU A 265 -24.32 -49.32 53.00
CA GLU A 265 -23.39 -49.53 51.88
C GLU A 265 -23.63 -48.73 50.57
N ASP A 266 -23.46 -47.40 50.60
CA ASP A 266 -22.83 -46.69 49.46
C ASP A 266 -22.41 -45.24 49.79
N GLN A 267 -21.22 -45.09 50.39
CA GLN A 267 -20.53 -43.80 50.57
C GLN A 267 -19.56 -43.46 49.42
N SER A 268 -19.80 -43.94 48.20
CA SER A 268 -18.78 -43.87 47.12
C SER A 268 -18.86 -42.66 46.18
N PHE A 269 -19.91 -41.82 46.24
CA PHE A 269 -20.05 -40.70 45.28
C PHE A 269 -20.25 -39.30 45.89
N LYS A 270 -19.89 -39.12 47.16
CA LYS A 270 -19.78 -37.77 47.73
C LYS A 270 -18.37 -37.24 47.45
N PRO A 271 -18.18 -36.11 46.74
CA PRO A 271 -16.85 -35.57 46.47
C PRO A 271 -16.15 -35.33 47.82
N THR A 272 -15.10 -36.09 48.09
CA THR A 272 -14.34 -36.09 49.35
C THR A 272 -13.51 -34.83 49.55
N PHE A 273 -13.30 -34.06 48.49
CA PHE A 273 -12.52 -32.83 48.49
C PHE A 273 -13.42 -31.62 48.30
N SER A 274 -13.23 -30.60 49.13
CA SER A 274 -13.80 -29.28 48.93
C SER A 274 -13.29 -28.68 47.61
N VAL A 275 -14.06 -27.76 47.03
CA VAL A 275 -13.68 -27.03 45.79
C VAL A 275 -12.30 -26.35 45.95
N ARG A 276 -11.94 -25.93 47.17
CA ARG A 276 -10.62 -25.37 47.49
C ARG A 276 -9.52 -26.41 47.39
N GLU A 277 -9.73 -27.61 47.91
CA GLU A 277 -8.77 -28.71 47.83
C GLU A 277 -8.61 -29.20 46.39
N MET A 278 -9.70 -29.28 45.62
CA MET A 278 -9.64 -29.61 44.20
C MET A 278 -8.79 -28.59 43.43
N ARG A 279 -8.93 -27.29 43.72
CA ARG A 279 -8.12 -26.23 43.11
C ARG A 279 -6.65 -26.35 43.51
N ALA A 280 -6.36 -26.69 44.77
CA ALA A 280 -5.00 -26.91 45.25
C ALA A 280 -4.35 -28.13 44.57
N ILE A 281 -5.07 -29.25 44.46
CA ILE A 281 -4.61 -30.46 43.78
C ILE A 281 -4.36 -30.19 42.29
N LEU A 282 -5.22 -29.42 41.62
CA LEU A 282 -5.01 -29.04 40.22
C LEU A 282 -3.78 -28.14 40.04
N HIS A 283 -3.54 -27.22 40.98
CA HIS A 283 -2.34 -26.39 40.96
C HIS A 283 -1.08 -27.23 41.16
N GLU A 284 -1.07 -28.12 42.16
CA GLU A 284 0.04 -29.03 42.43
C GLU A 284 0.30 -29.97 41.24
N ARG A 285 -0.76 -30.52 40.63
CA ARG A 285 -0.65 -31.31 39.40
C ARG A 285 -0.02 -30.52 38.25
N ASN A 286 -0.39 -29.26 38.07
CA ASN A 286 0.18 -28.42 37.02
C ASN A 286 1.66 -28.10 37.28
N GLU A 287 2.04 -27.85 38.53
CA GLU A 287 3.44 -27.68 38.92
C GLU A 287 4.26 -28.96 38.71
N LEU A 288 3.70 -30.12 39.05
CA LEU A 288 4.35 -31.41 38.83
C LEU A 288 4.48 -31.72 37.34
N LYS A 289 3.49 -31.38 36.52
CA LYS A 289 3.61 -31.46 35.05
C LYS A 289 4.74 -30.59 34.51
N PHE A 290 4.88 -29.36 35.00
CA PHE A 290 6.00 -28.49 34.61
C PHE A 290 7.35 -29.06 35.02
N LYS A 291 7.46 -29.59 36.25
CA LYS A 291 8.67 -30.27 36.75
C LYS A 291 8.99 -31.54 35.95
N LEU A 292 7.98 -32.33 35.59
CA LEU A 292 8.12 -33.53 34.76
C LEU A 292 8.63 -33.16 33.36
N ASN A 293 8.01 -32.19 32.70
CA ASN A 293 8.44 -31.73 31.37
C ASN A 293 9.89 -31.21 31.40
N ARG A 294 10.27 -30.46 32.45
CA ARG A 294 11.66 -30.01 32.64
C ARG A 294 12.63 -31.18 32.86
N ALA A 295 12.23 -32.19 33.61
CA ALA A 295 13.06 -33.39 33.83
C ALA A 295 13.18 -34.24 32.56
N GLU A 296 12.11 -34.35 31.77
CA GLU A 296 12.11 -35.00 30.45
C GLU A 296 13.00 -34.24 29.46
N GLU A 297 12.98 -32.91 29.43
CA GLU A 297 13.91 -32.08 28.66
C GLU A 297 15.37 -32.32 29.09
N GLN A 298 15.63 -32.44 30.39
CA GLN A 298 16.98 -32.75 30.89
C GLN A 298 17.44 -34.16 30.50
N LEU A 299 16.54 -35.15 30.53
CA LEU A 299 16.85 -36.51 30.07
C LEU A 299 17.08 -36.58 28.56
N GLN A 300 16.28 -35.86 27.77
CA GLN A 300 16.49 -35.75 26.32
C GLN A 300 17.80 -35.06 25.98
N ALA A 301 18.18 -34.01 26.71
CA ALA A 301 19.46 -33.35 26.55
C ALA A 301 20.65 -34.28 26.84
N LEU A 302 20.51 -35.19 27.81
CA LEU A 302 21.52 -36.21 28.13
C LEU A 302 21.52 -37.39 27.15
N GLN A 303 20.38 -37.72 26.51
CA GLN A 303 20.31 -38.70 25.42
C GLN A 303 20.86 -38.17 24.10
N ALA A 304 20.92 -36.85 23.92
CA ALA A 304 21.40 -36.19 22.71
C ALA A 304 22.93 -35.97 22.66
N GLU A 305 23.68 -36.43 23.67
CA GLU A 305 25.15 -36.37 23.68
C GLU A 305 25.75 -37.63 23.00
N PRO A 306 26.50 -37.50 21.89
CA PRO A 306 26.88 -38.62 21.03
C PRO A 306 28.20 -39.28 21.43
N LEU A 307 28.25 -40.62 21.38
CA LEU A 307 29.50 -41.38 21.27
C LEU A 307 29.90 -41.43 19.78
N PRO A 308 31.17 -41.16 19.41
CA PRO A 308 31.60 -41.20 18.01
C PRO A 308 32.01 -42.63 17.61
N ASP A 309 31.64 -42.99 16.38
CA ASP A 309 32.44 -43.71 15.38
C ASP A 309 31.60 -44.71 14.58
N SER A 310 31.57 -44.50 13.26
CA SER A 310 31.87 -45.51 12.24
C SER A 310 31.08 -45.24 10.96
N SER A 311 31.83 -44.74 9.99
CA SER A 311 31.63 -44.81 8.54
C SER A 311 30.44 -45.61 8.01
N SER A 312 29.62 -44.98 7.17
CA SER A 312 29.25 -45.57 5.88
C SER A 312 28.68 -44.51 4.95
N ASP A 313 29.29 -44.43 3.77
CA ASP A 313 28.73 -43.86 2.55
C ASP A 313 27.28 -44.29 2.32
N THR A 314 26.48 -43.40 1.72
CA THR A 314 25.76 -43.63 0.44
C THR A 314 24.84 -42.44 0.14
N SER A 315 25.10 -41.74 -0.97
CA SER A 315 24.04 -41.06 -1.73
C SER A 315 23.20 -42.13 -2.47
N PRO A 316 21.96 -41.84 -2.90
CA PRO A 316 21.83 -41.30 -4.26
C PRO A 316 20.62 -40.36 -4.53
N SER A 317 20.74 -39.73 -5.71
CA SER A 317 19.81 -38.90 -6.45
C SER A 317 18.45 -39.52 -6.81
N MET A 318 17.50 -38.62 -7.07
CA MET A 318 16.48 -38.57 -8.15
C MET A 318 16.12 -39.89 -8.86
N SER A 319 14.82 -40.22 -8.88
CA SER A 319 14.07 -40.51 -10.12
C SER A 319 12.56 -40.64 -9.89
N THR A 320 11.85 -40.21 -10.92
CA THR A 320 10.42 -40.32 -11.25
C THR A 320 9.90 -41.75 -11.34
N ALA A 321 8.63 -42.01 -10.98
CA ALA A 321 7.69 -42.81 -11.77
C ALA A 321 6.25 -42.79 -11.19
N ALA A 322 5.32 -42.46 -12.08
CA ALA A 322 3.93 -42.88 -12.25
C ALA A 322 3.21 -43.70 -11.15
N ALA A 323 2.03 -43.20 -10.77
CA ALA A 323 0.86 -44.02 -10.46
C ALA A 323 -0.37 -43.35 -11.09
N GLU A 324 -0.91 -43.99 -12.12
CA GLU A 324 -2.24 -43.74 -12.68
C GLU A 324 -3.26 -44.49 -11.81
N GLU A 325 -4.34 -43.84 -11.36
CA GLU A 325 -5.60 -44.51 -11.00
C GLU A 325 -6.80 -43.63 -11.43
N ASP A 326 -7.48 -44.15 -12.46
CA ASP A 326 -8.87 -44.01 -12.91
C ASP A 326 -9.73 -42.80 -12.49
N GLU A 327 -10.04 -41.97 -13.50
CA GLU A 327 -11.10 -40.96 -13.50
C GLU A 327 -12.40 -41.56 -14.11
N ALA A 328 -13.43 -41.72 -13.28
CA ALA A 328 -14.77 -42.11 -13.76
C ALA A 328 -15.49 -40.92 -14.44
N PRO A 329 -16.36 -41.13 -15.45
CA PRO A 329 -17.02 -40.01 -16.13
C PRO A 329 -18.05 -39.36 -15.19
N VAL A 330 -17.72 -38.17 -14.66
CA VAL A 330 -18.68 -37.36 -13.89
C VAL A 330 -19.59 -36.65 -14.88
N GLN A 331 -20.81 -37.17 -14.98
CA GLN A 331 -21.92 -36.61 -15.74
C GLN A 331 -22.18 -35.17 -15.25
N GLY A 332 -21.89 -34.20 -16.12
CA GLY A 332 -22.03 -32.77 -15.81
C GLY A 332 -23.45 -32.40 -15.38
N PRO A 333 -23.63 -31.37 -14.53
CA PRO A 333 -24.96 -30.95 -14.09
C PRO A 333 -25.83 -30.56 -15.30
N LEU A 334 -27.06 -31.06 -15.29
CA LEU A 334 -28.10 -30.75 -16.27
C LEU A 334 -28.23 -29.24 -16.53
N PRO A 335 -28.50 -28.80 -17.77
CA PRO A 335 -28.82 -27.40 -18.08
C PRO A 335 -29.99 -26.89 -17.23
N ALA A 336 -29.77 -25.77 -16.54
CA ALA A 336 -30.76 -25.14 -15.68
C ALA A 336 -32.04 -24.80 -16.43
N GLU A 337 -33.18 -25.00 -15.76
CA GLU A 337 -34.50 -24.65 -16.27
C GLU A 337 -34.57 -23.14 -16.63
N PRO A 338 -35.37 -22.76 -17.64
CA PRO A 338 -35.44 -21.40 -18.21
C PRO A 338 -35.83 -20.25 -17.25
N ASP A 339 -36.01 -20.51 -15.96
CA ASP A 339 -36.22 -19.48 -14.94
C ASP A 339 -34.93 -18.98 -14.26
N ASP A 340 -33.76 -19.60 -14.52
CA ASP A 340 -32.49 -19.33 -13.82
C ASP A 340 -31.49 -18.43 -14.59
N ALA A 341 -32.00 -17.53 -15.44
CA ALA A 341 -31.15 -16.65 -16.22
C ALA A 341 -30.37 -15.61 -15.36
N PRO A 342 -29.06 -15.39 -15.61
CA PRO A 342 -28.16 -14.62 -14.72
C PRO A 342 -28.47 -13.11 -14.62
N TRP A 343 -29.30 -12.56 -15.50
CA TRP A 343 -29.77 -11.17 -15.41
C TRP A 343 -30.97 -10.99 -14.47
N LYS A 344 -31.59 -12.08 -14.03
CA LYS A 344 -32.73 -12.10 -13.10
C LYS A 344 -32.25 -12.31 -11.65
N ARG A 345 -31.09 -11.75 -11.29
CA ARG A 345 -30.54 -11.79 -9.92
C ARG A 345 -31.50 -11.07 -8.97
N ASN A 346 -32.46 -11.81 -8.45
CA ASN A 346 -33.11 -11.51 -7.19
C ASN A 346 -32.00 -11.50 -6.14
N SER A 347 -31.93 -10.42 -5.38
CA SER A 347 -30.93 -10.24 -4.32
C SER A 347 -30.87 -11.47 -3.41
N GLY A 348 -29.66 -11.81 -2.94
CA GLY A 348 -29.41 -13.00 -2.13
C GLY A 348 -30.20 -13.00 -0.83
N ILE A 349 -30.61 -11.81 -0.36
CA ILE A 349 -31.51 -11.61 0.79
C ILE A 349 -32.83 -12.37 0.65
N ARG A 350 -33.45 -12.43 -0.54
CA ARG A 350 -34.68 -13.23 -0.71
C ARG A 350 -34.43 -14.73 -0.53
N LYS A 351 -33.27 -15.22 -0.97
CA LYS A 351 -32.87 -16.63 -0.79
C LYS A 351 -32.51 -16.91 0.67
N PHE A 352 -31.88 -15.94 1.34
CA PHE A 352 -31.54 -15.99 2.76
C PHE A 352 -32.77 -16.10 3.66
N PHE A 353 -33.75 -15.19 3.52
CA PHE A 353 -34.99 -15.25 4.30
C PHE A 353 -35.86 -16.47 3.96
N ARG A 354 -35.83 -16.94 2.71
CA ARG A 354 -36.50 -18.20 2.34
C ARG A 354 -35.88 -19.40 3.05
N LYS A 355 -34.55 -19.43 3.21
CA LYS A 355 -33.85 -20.48 3.93
C LYS A 355 -34.11 -20.41 5.44
N LEU A 356 -34.14 -19.21 6.00
CA LEU A 356 -34.41 -18.95 7.42
C LEU A 356 -35.83 -19.37 7.85
N PHE A 357 -36.84 -19.11 7.02
CA PHE A 357 -38.24 -19.41 7.37
C PHE A 357 -38.79 -20.70 6.74
N ALA A 358 -37.95 -21.48 6.04
CA ALA A 358 -38.36 -22.78 5.49
C ALA A 358 -38.65 -23.83 6.58
N GLU A 359 -38.11 -23.66 7.79
CA GLU A 359 -38.37 -24.54 8.94
C GLU A 359 -39.67 -24.17 9.70
N SER A 360 -40.27 -23.00 9.43
CA SER A 360 -41.37 -22.43 10.24
C SER A 360 -42.78 -22.62 9.63
N ASP A 361 -42.94 -23.41 8.56
CA ASP A 361 -44.23 -23.63 7.86
C ASP A 361 -44.96 -22.33 7.41
N ILE A 362 -44.19 -21.26 7.16
CA ILE A 362 -44.73 -19.98 6.67
C ILE A 362 -44.77 -20.02 5.15
N THR A 363 -45.98 -20.25 4.62
CA THR A 363 -46.24 -20.01 3.19
C THR A 363 -46.21 -18.51 2.92
N VAL A 364 -45.02 -17.99 2.61
CA VAL A 364 -44.88 -16.67 1.99
C VAL A 364 -45.51 -16.77 0.61
N GLY A 365 -46.81 -16.44 0.54
CA GLY A 365 -47.63 -16.55 -0.65
C GLY A 365 -46.93 -15.98 -1.89
N GLY A 366 -46.95 -16.76 -2.97
CA GLY A 366 -46.45 -16.32 -4.26
C GLY A 366 -47.13 -15.01 -4.67
N PHE A 367 -46.34 -13.94 -4.77
CA PHE A 367 -46.84 -12.64 -5.19
C PHE A 367 -47.29 -12.71 -6.65
N SER A 368 -48.55 -12.37 -6.89
CA SER A 368 -49.09 -12.17 -8.23
C SER A 368 -48.31 -11.05 -8.93
N ARG A 369 -47.58 -11.40 -9.99
CA ARG A 369 -46.96 -10.41 -10.87
C ARG A 369 -48.09 -9.61 -11.53
N ARG A 370 -48.15 -8.30 -11.25
CA ARG A 370 -48.94 -7.37 -12.07
C ARG A 370 -48.54 -7.56 -13.54
N PRO A 371 -49.48 -7.85 -14.46
CA PRO A 371 -49.18 -7.85 -15.88
C PRO A 371 -49.02 -6.40 -16.32
N MET A 372 -47.79 -5.99 -16.63
CA MET A 372 -47.55 -4.79 -17.41
C MET A 372 -48.07 -5.07 -18.81
N SER A 373 -49.19 -4.42 -19.18
CA SER A 373 -49.81 -4.51 -20.49
C SER A 373 -48.79 -4.22 -21.59
N ALA A 374 -48.62 -5.20 -22.48
CA ALA A 374 -47.94 -5.05 -23.75
C ALA A 374 -48.77 -4.12 -24.66
N HIS A 375 -48.26 -2.93 -24.96
CA HIS A 375 -48.76 -2.14 -26.07
C HIS A 375 -48.07 -2.57 -27.38
N GLY A 376 -48.82 -3.32 -28.17
CA GLY A 376 -49.00 -3.22 -29.62
C GLY A 376 -47.80 -2.89 -30.51
N LYS A 377 -47.38 -3.89 -31.29
CA LYS A 377 -46.71 -3.73 -32.59
C LYS A 377 -47.66 -3.14 -33.63
N GLY A 378 -47.10 -2.31 -34.50
CA GLY A 378 -47.60 -1.95 -35.85
C GLY A 378 -46.94 -0.64 -36.30
N ALA A 379 -46.36 -0.47 -37.47
CA ALA A 379 -46.18 -1.31 -38.65
C ALA A 379 -45.01 -0.72 -39.46
N ALA A 380 -44.36 -1.55 -40.27
CA ALA A 380 -43.36 -1.14 -41.25
C ALA A 380 -44.03 -0.51 -42.49
N HIS A 381 -43.43 0.55 -43.03
CA HIS A 381 -43.44 0.92 -44.46
C HIS A 381 -42.31 1.96 -44.66
N ALA A 382 -41.21 1.58 -45.34
CA ALA A 382 -40.97 1.79 -46.77
C ALA A 382 -40.53 3.23 -47.10
N GLY A 383 -39.22 3.40 -47.33
CA GLY A 383 -38.74 4.44 -48.26
C GLY A 383 -39.13 4.06 -49.70
N PRO A 384 -39.18 5.01 -50.65
CA PRO A 384 -37.92 5.51 -51.22
C PRO A 384 -37.90 6.98 -51.70
N ALA A 385 -36.66 7.43 -51.97
CA ALA A 385 -36.21 8.33 -53.04
C ALA A 385 -36.54 9.84 -53.05
N SER A 386 -35.45 10.62 -53.07
CA SER A 386 -35.02 11.57 -54.12
C SER A 386 -34.74 13.02 -53.66
N ALA A 387 -33.48 13.42 -53.93
CA ALA A 387 -33.00 14.80 -54.05
C ALA A 387 -33.62 15.48 -55.30
N PRO A 388 -33.29 16.72 -55.73
CA PRO A 388 -32.28 17.68 -55.23
C PRO A 388 -32.74 19.16 -55.18
N ALA A 389 -31.90 20.02 -54.59
CA ALA A 389 -31.42 21.31 -55.12
C ALA A 389 -30.40 21.90 -54.15
#